data_AF-A0AB40CYX9-F1
#
_entry.id   AF-A0AB40CYX9-F1
#
_cell.length_a   1.000
_cell.length_b   1.000
_cell.length_c   1.000
_cell.angle_alpha   90.00
_cell.angle_beta   90.00
_cell.angle_gamma   90.00
#
_symmetry.space_group_name_H-M   'P 1'
#
loop_
_entity.id
_entity.type
_entity.pdbx_description
1 polymer ?
#
loop_
_entity_poly.entity_id
_entity_poly.type
_entity_poly.pdbx_seq_one_letter_code
_entity_poly.pdbx_strand_id
1 'polypeptide(L)'
;MADYASLHKDILQEILKFLSFADYIRFGAVCSQWYEVWYEVVKEKHYFPYLLFFDGDFPMIFNILENVVYQIEISELQEMHCVGFSHGWLIMINPSFDIKLLKPFSKTQVNLPPVPFFWTEEDFDILINKAVISSDPSKSSNYIVAAIYHWSYRLAFWKPGDSESTVITSTFILEDIIWYNGAFYVVGKDSQVCRVEFGMNIKLIEIASQDKWDSHRKKIYMVDFMGDLLLIYRMIYPTGYNSLKTKCFKLFKLDLEENQFVEMKNINGFVLFCFWVLIMPC
;
A
#
# COMPACT_ATOMS: atom_id res chain seq x y z
N MET A 1 -29.29 -15.31 -34.21
CA MET A 1 -28.47 -14.61 -33.20
C MET A 1 -27.05 -14.61 -33.72
N ALA A 2 -26.41 -13.45 -33.79
CA ALA A 2 -25.00 -13.38 -34.18
C ALA A 2 -24.14 -13.93 -33.05
N ASP A 3 -23.19 -14.81 -33.37
CA ASP A 3 -22.21 -15.33 -32.43
C ASP A 3 -21.08 -14.31 -32.25
N TYR A 4 -21.15 -13.54 -31.17
CA TYR A 4 -20.10 -12.58 -30.81
C TYR A 4 -18.94 -13.23 -30.03
N ALA A 5 -19.05 -14.50 -29.66
CA ALA A 5 -17.99 -15.21 -28.94
C ALA A 5 -16.77 -15.50 -29.83
N SER A 6 -16.95 -15.48 -31.16
CA SER A 6 -15.91 -15.76 -32.16
C SER A 6 -15.30 -14.50 -32.83
N LEU A 7 -15.50 -13.31 -32.24
CA LEU A 7 -14.90 -12.07 -32.76
C LEU A 7 -13.36 -12.14 -32.77
N HIS A 8 -12.74 -11.61 -33.82
CA HIS A 8 -11.27 -11.57 -33.92
C HIS A 8 -10.65 -10.68 -32.84
N LYS A 9 -9.46 -11.06 -32.32
CA LYS A 9 -8.77 -10.34 -31.23
C LYS A 9 -8.57 -8.85 -31.55
N ASP A 10 -8.22 -8.52 -32.80
CA ASP A 10 -8.01 -7.11 -33.20
C ASP A 10 -9.27 -6.24 -33.05
N ILE A 11 -10.45 -6.80 -33.34
CA ILE A 11 -11.72 -6.07 -33.21
C ILE A 11 -12.03 -5.87 -31.73
N LEU A 12 -11.79 -6.90 -30.90
CA LEU A 12 -11.93 -6.82 -29.45
C LEU A 12 -11.01 -5.73 -28.85
N GLN A 13 -9.77 -5.62 -29.35
CA GLN A 13 -8.83 -4.56 -28.95
C GLN A 13 -9.29 -3.16 -29.37
N GLU A 14 -9.91 -2.99 -30.53
CA GLU A 14 -10.48 -1.70 -30.94
C GLU A 14 -11.70 -1.33 -30.08
N ILE A 15 -12.59 -2.29 -29.79
CA ILE A 15 -13.75 -2.04 -28.93
C ILE A 15 -13.30 -1.54 -27.56
N LEU A 16 -12.28 -2.17 -26.96
CA LEU A 16 -11.73 -1.78 -25.65
C LEU A 16 -11.33 -0.30 -25.56
N LYS A 17 -10.94 0.35 -26.67
CA LYS A 17 -10.56 1.77 -26.68
C LYS A 17 -11.75 2.72 -26.52
N PHE A 18 -12.97 2.25 -26.76
CA PHE A 18 -14.18 3.07 -26.74
C PHE A 18 -15.12 2.75 -25.57
N LEU A 19 -14.76 1.79 -24.72
CA LEU A 19 -15.60 1.40 -23.58
C LEU A 19 -15.51 2.39 -22.43
N SER A 20 -16.65 2.58 -21.75
CA SER A 20 -16.66 3.16 -20.40
C SER A 20 -15.88 2.26 -19.44
N PHE A 21 -15.45 2.77 -18.29
CA PHE A 21 -14.75 1.94 -17.31
C PHE A 21 -15.55 0.70 -16.88
N ALA A 22 -16.83 0.88 -16.55
CA ALA A 22 -17.67 -0.22 -16.09
C ALA A 22 -17.77 -1.30 -17.17
N ASP A 23 -17.88 -0.90 -18.44
CA ASP A 23 -17.93 -1.84 -19.55
C ASP A 23 -16.55 -2.42 -19.87
N TYR A 24 -15.47 -1.67 -19.65
CA TYR A 24 -14.09 -2.12 -19.79
C TYR A 24 -13.76 -3.24 -18.79
N ILE A 25 -14.16 -3.14 -17.53
CA ILE A 25 -14.02 -4.24 -16.56
C ILE A 25 -14.92 -5.41 -16.94
N ARG A 26 -16.20 -5.14 -17.24
CA ARG A 26 -17.15 -6.20 -17.61
C ARG A 26 -16.72 -6.94 -18.87
N PHE A 27 -16.01 -6.29 -19.79
CA PHE A 27 -15.44 -6.90 -20.99
C PHE A 27 -14.55 -8.09 -20.65
N GLY A 28 -13.66 -7.94 -19.66
CA GLY A 28 -12.81 -9.04 -19.18
C GLY A 28 -13.59 -10.19 -18.52
N ALA A 29 -14.83 -9.95 -18.08
CA ALA A 29 -15.68 -10.95 -17.43
C ALA A 29 -16.61 -11.71 -18.39
N VAL A 30 -16.57 -11.44 -19.70
CA VAL A 30 -17.49 -12.05 -20.69
C VAL A 30 -17.16 -13.53 -20.94
N CYS A 31 -15.93 -13.84 -21.37
CA CYS A 31 -15.45 -15.19 -21.60
C CYS A 31 -13.91 -15.22 -21.61
N SER A 32 -13.30 -16.41 -21.66
CA SER A 32 -11.84 -16.58 -21.63
C SER A 32 -11.11 -15.83 -22.76
N GLN A 33 -11.67 -15.81 -23.97
CA GLN A 33 -11.05 -15.10 -25.11
C GLN A 33 -11.05 -13.59 -24.91
N TRP A 34 -12.15 -13.01 -24.43
CA TRP A 34 -12.26 -11.58 -24.15
C TRP A 34 -11.37 -11.19 -22.97
N TYR A 35 -11.29 -12.05 -21.96
CA TYR A 35 -10.36 -11.90 -20.85
C TYR A 35 -8.90 -11.86 -21.32
N GLU A 36 -8.47 -12.76 -22.21
CA GLU A 36 -7.10 -12.74 -22.76
C GLU A 36 -6.79 -11.42 -23.47
N VAL A 37 -7.70 -10.94 -24.33
CA VAL A 37 -7.49 -9.69 -25.06
C VAL A 37 -7.45 -8.50 -24.11
N TRP A 38 -8.40 -8.45 -23.17
CA TRP A 38 -8.43 -7.43 -22.12
C TRP A 38 -7.12 -7.43 -21.32
N TYR A 39 -6.65 -8.60 -20.92
CA TYR A 39 -5.42 -8.78 -20.16
C TYR A 39 -4.18 -8.29 -20.93
N GLU A 40 -4.08 -8.59 -22.23
CA GLU A 40 -2.98 -8.08 -23.06
C GLU A 40 -3.00 -6.54 -23.16
N VAL A 41 -4.16 -5.93 -23.38
CA VAL A 41 -4.28 -4.47 -23.46
C VAL A 41 -3.98 -3.80 -22.12
N VAL A 42 -4.48 -4.35 -21.02
CA VAL A 42 -4.22 -3.87 -19.65
C VAL A 42 -2.74 -3.94 -19.31
N LYS A 43 -2.09 -5.07 -19.63
CA LYS A 43 -0.67 -5.30 -19.37
C LYS A 43 0.23 -4.32 -20.13
N GLU A 44 -0.12 -4.00 -21.37
CA GLU A 44 0.64 -3.07 -22.20
C GLU A 44 0.36 -1.61 -21.89
N LYS A 45 -0.88 -1.30 -21.47
CA LYS A 45 -1.32 0.06 -21.27
C LYS A 45 -1.89 0.22 -19.87
N HIS A 46 -1.09 0.86 -19.03
CA HIS A 46 -1.43 1.42 -17.71
C HIS A 46 -2.51 2.53 -17.79
N TYR A 47 -3.59 2.31 -18.53
CA TYR A 47 -4.41 3.39 -19.08
C TYR A 47 -5.23 4.18 -18.07
N PHE A 48 -5.32 3.71 -16.83
CA PHE A 48 -6.22 4.33 -15.88
C PHE A 48 -5.66 4.25 -14.46
N PRO A 49 -5.31 5.39 -13.85
CA PRO A 49 -4.96 5.42 -12.45
C PRO A 49 -6.25 5.32 -11.63
N TYR A 50 -6.56 4.12 -11.15
CA TYR A 50 -7.64 3.93 -10.20
C TYR A 50 -7.09 3.97 -8.79
N LEU A 51 -7.89 4.47 -7.87
CA LEU A 51 -7.57 4.48 -6.46
C LEU A 51 -8.52 3.55 -5.72
N LEU A 52 -8.00 2.43 -5.21
CA LEU A 52 -8.73 1.64 -4.23
C LEU A 52 -8.59 2.29 -2.86
N PHE A 53 -9.74 2.50 -2.24
CA PHE A 53 -9.87 2.96 -0.88
C PHE A 53 -10.98 2.19 -0.18
N PHE A 54 -11.10 2.36 1.13
CA PHE A 54 -12.13 1.73 1.94
C PHE A 54 -12.96 2.81 2.62
N ASP A 55 -14.28 2.70 2.50
CA ASP A 55 -15.25 3.51 3.26
C ASP A 55 -15.89 2.60 4.30
N GLY A 56 -15.37 2.64 5.54
CA GLY A 56 -15.58 1.58 6.51
C GLY A 56 -15.01 0.25 6.00
N ASP A 57 -15.84 -0.79 5.96
CA ASP A 57 -15.47 -2.12 5.47
C ASP A 57 -15.75 -2.31 3.96
N PHE A 58 -16.22 -1.26 3.28
CA PHE A 58 -16.60 -1.35 1.87
C PHE A 58 -15.46 -0.90 0.95
N PRO A 59 -14.92 -1.79 0.10
CA PRO A 59 -13.93 -1.41 -0.89
C PRO A 59 -14.55 -0.56 -2.00
N MET A 60 -13.90 0.56 -2.30
CA MET A 60 -14.32 1.57 -3.26
C MET A 60 -13.19 1.81 -4.27
N ILE A 61 -13.53 1.95 -5.54
CA ILE A 61 -12.62 2.37 -6.60
C ILE A 61 -12.98 3.78 -7.03
N PHE A 62 -12.05 4.71 -6.86
CA PHE A 62 -12.15 6.04 -7.45
C PHE A 62 -11.45 6.06 -8.81
N ASN A 63 -12.22 6.35 -9.85
CA ASN A 63 -11.72 6.65 -11.19
C ASN A 63 -11.35 8.13 -11.26
N ILE A 64 -10.05 8.40 -11.32
CA ILE A 64 -9.51 9.76 -11.31
C ILE A 64 -9.92 10.55 -12.56
N LEU A 65 -10.05 9.88 -13.72
CA LEU A 65 -10.34 10.56 -14.98
C LEU A 65 -11.81 10.97 -15.10
N GLU A 66 -12.71 10.08 -14.66
CA GLU A 66 -14.14 10.33 -14.71
C GLU A 66 -14.64 11.10 -13.47
N ASN A 67 -13.80 11.17 -12.43
CA ASN A 67 -14.17 11.70 -11.11
C ASN A 67 -15.40 10.98 -10.53
N VAL A 68 -15.43 9.65 -10.68
CA VAL A 68 -16.53 8.77 -10.23
C VAL A 68 -16.00 7.74 -9.24
N VAL A 69 -16.78 7.47 -8.20
CA VAL A 69 -16.52 6.40 -7.23
C VAL A 69 -17.44 5.23 -7.54
N TYR A 70 -16.86 4.04 -7.62
CA TYR A 70 -17.56 2.77 -7.77
C TYR A 70 -17.38 1.94 -6.51
N GLN A 71 -18.49 1.46 -5.95
CA GLN A 71 -18.42 0.39 -4.96
C GLN A 71 -18.15 -0.93 -5.67
N ILE A 72 -17.22 -1.72 -5.16
CA ILE A 72 -16.93 -3.05 -5.67
C ILE A 72 -17.32 -4.10 -4.62
N GLU A 73 -17.76 -5.25 -5.10
CA GLU A 73 -18.03 -6.40 -4.25
C GLU A 73 -16.95 -7.45 -4.51
N ILE A 74 -15.96 -7.50 -3.60
CA ILE A 74 -14.96 -8.57 -3.57
C ILE A 74 -15.21 -9.35 -2.29
N SER A 75 -15.76 -10.56 -2.43
CA SER A 75 -16.04 -11.49 -1.33
C SER A 75 -14.83 -11.69 -0.41
N GLU A 76 -13.64 -11.74 -0.99
CA GLU A 76 -12.38 -11.95 -0.30
C GLU A 76 -11.96 -10.76 0.58
N LEU A 77 -12.58 -9.59 0.41
CA LEU A 77 -12.34 -8.39 1.21
C LEU A 77 -13.34 -8.23 2.37
N GLN A 78 -14.37 -9.06 2.45
CA GLN A 78 -15.36 -8.97 3.54
C GLN A 78 -14.69 -9.27 4.89
N GLU A 79 -15.00 -8.43 5.89
CA GLU A 79 -14.47 -8.54 7.27
C GLU A 79 -12.93 -8.46 7.36
N MET A 80 -12.31 -7.81 6.38
CA MET A 80 -10.87 -7.62 6.31
C MET A 80 -10.52 -6.14 6.24
N HIS A 81 -9.47 -5.75 6.96
CA HIS A 81 -8.92 -4.41 6.93
C HIS A 81 -7.65 -4.38 6.09
N CYS A 82 -7.57 -3.44 5.15
CA CYS A 82 -6.38 -3.24 4.35
C CYS A 82 -5.36 -2.41 5.15
N VAL A 83 -4.20 -3.00 5.41
CA VAL A 83 -3.11 -2.36 6.15
C VAL A 83 -1.90 -2.06 5.27
N GLY A 84 -1.96 -2.42 3.98
CA GLY A 84 -0.86 -2.15 3.08
C GLY A 84 -1.14 -2.53 1.65
N PHE A 85 -0.34 -1.95 0.76
CA PHE A 85 -0.30 -2.35 -0.64
C PHE A 85 1.12 -2.26 -1.17
N SER A 86 1.56 -3.30 -1.85
CA SER A 86 2.89 -3.37 -2.45
C SER A 86 2.86 -4.34 -3.62
N HIS A 87 3.50 -3.98 -4.75
CA HIS A 87 3.65 -4.88 -5.91
C HIS A 87 2.33 -5.45 -6.46
N GLY A 88 1.22 -4.71 -6.36
CA GLY A 88 -0.10 -5.18 -6.80
C GLY A 88 -0.84 -6.07 -5.79
N TRP A 89 -0.26 -6.29 -4.61
CA TRP A 89 -0.86 -7.08 -3.52
C TRP A 89 -1.39 -6.17 -2.43
N LEU A 90 -2.63 -6.42 -2.03
CA LEU A 90 -3.21 -5.93 -0.80
C LEU A 90 -2.71 -6.79 0.36
N ILE A 91 -2.38 -6.14 1.47
CA ILE A 91 -2.05 -6.80 2.73
C ILE A 91 -3.25 -6.58 3.64
N MET A 92 -3.95 -7.66 3.92
CA MET A 92 -5.24 -7.66 4.60
C MET A 92 -5.11 -8.37 5.94
N ILE A 93 -5.84 -7.88 6.95
CA ILE A 93 -5.91 -8.50 8.27
C ILE A 93 -7.36 -8.59 8.76
N ASN A 94 -7.75 -9.72 9.35
CA ASN A 94 -9.08 -9.92 9.96
C ASN A 94 -9.04 -9.67 11.47
N PRO A 95 -10.19 -9.55 12.16
CA PRO A 95 -10.27 -9.42 13.62
C PRO A 95 -9.51 -10.48 14.44
N SER A 96 -9.37 -11.69 13.89
CA SER A 96 -8.57 -12.78 14.48
C SER A 96 -7.07 -12.65 14.23
N PHE A 97 -6.65 -11.56 13.58
CA PHE A 97 -5.30 -11.20 13.20
C PHE A 97 -4.59 -12.15 12.22
N ASP A 98 -5.35 -12.89 11.45
CA ASP A 98 -4.85 -13.60 10.29
C ASP A 98 -4.48 -12.60 9.20
N ILE A 99 -3.23 -12.66 8.77
CA ILE A 99 -2.74 -11.78 7.70
C ILE A 99 -2.76 -12.55 6.39
N LYS A 100 -3.36 -11.95 5.37
CA LYS A 100 -3.38 -12.48 4.01
C LYS A 100 -2.92 -11.44 2.99
N LEU A 101 -2.17 -11.91 2.02
CA LEU A 101 -1.84 -11.16 0.81
C LEU A 101 -2.89 -11.50 -0.24
N LEU A 102 -3.48 -10.49 -0.88
CA LEU A 102 -4.52 -10.67 -1.88
C LEU A 102 -4.25 -9.82 -3.13
N LYS A 103 -4.30 -10.44 -4.31
CA LYS A 103 -4.48 -9.70 -5.57
C LYS A 103 -5.99 -9.55 -5.85
N PRO A 104 -6.54 -8.32 -5.88
CA PRO A 104 -7.99 -8.11 -5.93
C PRO A 104 -8.66 -8.64 -7.21
N PHE A 105 -7.98 -8.64 -8.36
CA PHE A 105 -8.58 -9.08 -9.64
C PHE A 105 -8.32 -10.55 -9.97
N SER A 106 -7.11 -11.05 -9.69
CA SER A 106 -6.79 -12.46 -9.95
C SER A 106 -7.24 -13.39 -8.82
N LYS A 107 -7.71 -12.83 -7.69
CA LYS A 107 -8.09 -13.55 -6.46
C LYS A 107 -6.98 -14.44 -5.90
N THR A 108 -5.74 -14.22 -6.32
CA THR A 108 -4.59 -14.98 -5.82
C THR A 108 -4.32 -14.57 -4.37
N GLN A 109 -4.12 -15.56 -3.51
CA GLN A 109 -3.97 -15.36 -2.08
C GLN A 109 -2.73 -16.06 -1.55
N VAL A 110 -2.10 -15.45 -0.54
CA VAL A 110 -1.06 -16.08 0.26
C VAL A 110 -1.33 -15.75 1.72
N ASN A 111 -1.43 -16.78 2.56
CA ASN A 111 -1.61 -16.61 4.00
C ASN A 111 -0.24 -16.50 4.67
N LEU A 112 -0.14 -15.61 5.66
CA LEU A 112 1.01 -15.48 6.53
C LEU A 112 0.64 -16.00 7.92
N PRO A 113 1.61 -16.50 8.70
CA PRO A 113 1.32 -16.85 10.09
C PRO A 113 0.94 -15.58 10.88
N PRO A 114 0.09 -15.71 11.91
CA PRO A 114 -0.34 -14.57 12.72
C PRO A 114 0.85 -13.93 13.44
N VAL A 115 0.73 -12.64 13.77
CA VAL A 115 1.67 -11.98 14.68
C VAL A 115 1.43 -12.52 16.10
N PRO A 116 2.41 -12.58 17.01
CA PRO A 116 2.09 -12.83 18.42
C PRO A 116 1.39 -11.62 19.05
N PHE A 117 0.19 -11.83 19.61
CA PHE A 117 -0.60 -10.81 20.33
C PHE A 117 -1.06 -11.32 21.71
N PHE A 118 -1.26 -10.39 22.63
CA PHE A 118 -1.68 -10.67 24.02
C PHE A 118 -3.02 -10.00 24.41
N TRP A 119 -3.74 -9.40 23.45
CA TRP A 119 -4.92 -8.57 23.71
C TRP A 119 -6.17 -9.10 22.98
N THR A 120 -7.34 -8.67 23.45
CA THR A 120 -8.68 -9.09 23.00
C THR A 120 -9.14 -8.39 21.72
N GLU A 121 -10.19 -8.92 21.08
CA GLU A 121 -10.77 -8.42 19.81
C GLU A 121 -11.17 -6.93 19.82
N GLU A 122 -11.39 -6.33 20.99
CA GLU A 122 -11.82 -4.92 21.14
C GLU A 122 -10.76 -3.87 20.76
N ASP A 123 -9.48 -4.25 20.63
CA ASP A 123 -8.36 -3.33 20.30
C ASP A 123 -7.95 -3.36 18.80
N PHE A 124 -8.77 -3.99 17.95
CA PHE A 124 -8.41 -4.34 16.57
C PHE A 124 -7.94 -3.16 15.70
N ASP A 125 -8.61 -2.01 15.81
CA ASP A 125 -8.31 -0.78 15.04
C ASP A 125 -6.91 -0.20 15.33
N ILE A 126 -6.22 -0.69 16.37
CA ILE A 126 -4.98 -0.11 16.91
C ILE A 126 -3.78 -1.05 16.69
N LEU A 127 -3.97 -2.20 16.03
CA LEU A 127 -3.00 -3.29 16.07
C LEU A 127 -1.98 -3.29 14.94
N ILE A 128 -2.35 -3.16 13.66
CA ILE A 128 -1.39 -2.97 12.56
C ILE A 128 -1.61 -1.62 11.89
N ASN A 129 -0.61 -0.75 11.97
CA ASN A 129 -0.67 0.59 11.40
C ASN A 129 -0.36 0.60 9.90
N LYS A 130 0.60 -0.22 9.47
CA LYS A 130 0.98 -0.37 8.06
C LYS A 130 1.79 -1.63 7.85
N ALA A 131 1.62 -2.27 6.69
CA ALA A 131 2.47 -3.34 6.22
C ALA A 131 2.97 -3.09 4.78
N VAL A 132 4.11 -3.69 4.43
CA VAL A 132 4.73 -3.62 3.10
C VAL A 132 5.40 -4.94 2.73
N ILE A 133 5.60 -5.18 1.43
CA ILE A 133 6.25 -6.40 0.90
C ILE A 133 7.49 -6.02 0.11
N SER A 134 8.59 -6.76 0.27
CA SER A 134 9.85 -6.49 -0.44
C SER A 134 9.85 -6.82 -1.93
N SER A 135 9.03 -7.78 -2.38
CA SER A 135 8.90 -8.16 -3.78
C SER A 135 7.60 -8.91 -4.04
N ASP A 136 7.11 -8.95 -5.28
CA ASP A 136 5.90 -9.67 -5.70
C ASP A 136 5.98 -11.18 -5.35
N PRO A 137 5.14 -11.68 -4.41
CA PRO A 137 5.06 -13.11 -4.07
C PRO A 137 4.75 -14.06 -5.23
N SER A 138 4.15 -13.57 -6.33
CA SER A 138 3.90 -14.41 -7.52
C SER A 138 5.13 -14.57 -8.42
N LYS A 139 6.17 -13.74 -8.24
CA LYS A 139 7.39 -13.75 -9.05
C LYS A 139 8.62 -14.24 -8.31
N SER A 140 8.61 -14.13 -6.98
CA SER A 140 9.74 -14.48 -6.12
C SER A 140 9.25 -15.30 -4.93
N SER A 141 9.95 -16.39 -4.61
CA SER A 141 9.76 -17.15 -3.37
C SER A 141 10.55 -16.56 -2.19
N ASN A 142 11.31 -15.48 -2.40
CA ASN A 142 12.21 -14.88 -1.43
C ASN A 142 11.78 -13.45 -1.10
N TYR A 143 10.50 -13.24 -0.81
CA TYR A 143 10.00 -11.94 -0.34
C TYR A 143 10.03 -11.88 1.19
N ILE A 144 9.93 -10.67 1.72
CA ILE A 144 9.73 -10.40 3.14
C ILE A 144 8.50 -9.51 3.25
N VAL A 145 7.61 -9.85 4.17
CA VAL A 145 6.54 -8.95 4.60
C VAL A 145 7.00 -8.29 5.90
N ALA A 146 6.80 -6.98 6.02
CA ALA A 146 7.11 -6.22 7.23
C ALA A 146 5.88 -5.43 7.66
N ALA A 147 5.58 -5.42 8.95
CA ALA A 147 4.43 -4.69 9.50
C ALA A 147 4.81 -3.90 10.75
N ILE A 148 4.33 -2.65 10.83
CA ILE A 148 4.31 -1.85 12.05
C ILE A 148 3.06 -2.22 12.83
N TYR A 149 3.23 -2.64 14.08
CA TYR A 149 2.13 -3.07 14.91
C TYR A 149 2.30 -2.71 16.39
N HIS A 150 1.25 -2.93 17.20
CA HIS A 150 1.21 -2.74 18.64
C HIS A 150 1.56 -1.30 19.07
N TRP A 151 0.61 -0.39 18.85
CA TRP A 151 0.75 1.05 19.13
C TRP A 151 1.96 1.69 18.43
N SER A 152 2.33 1.09 17.30
CA SER A 152 3.44 1.50 16.45
C SER A 152 4.84 1.43 17.09
N TYR A 153 5.03 0.57 18.10
CA TYR A 153 6.35 0.33 18.70
C TYR A 153 7.01 -0.97 18.24
N ARG A 154 6.31 -1.85 17.52
CA ARG A 154 6.86 -3.14 17.10
C ARG A 154 6.89 -3.27 15.59
N LEU A 155 7.90 -4.00 15.12
CA LEU A 155 8.03 -4.45 13.76
C LEU A 155 7.99 -5.96 13.75
N ALA A 156 7.12 -6.52 12.91
CA ALA A 156 7.07 -7.95 12.63
C ALA A 156 7.53 -8.20 11.19
N PHE A 157 8.28 -9.28 10.99
CA PHE A 157 8.81 -9.71 9.70
C PHE A 157 8.46 -11.17 9.42
N TRP A 158 8.06 -11.45 8.18
CA TRP A 158 7.74 -12.79 7.70
C TRP A 158 8.49 -13.11 6.42
N LYS A 159 9.02 -14.32 6.35
CA LYS A 159 9.49 -14.95 5.12
C LYS A 159 8.54 -16.07 4.71
N PRO A 160 8.52 -16.44 3.42
CA PRO A 160 7.77 -17.59 2.93
C PRO A 160 8.16 -18.86 3.69
N GLY A 161 7.15 -19.54 4.23
CA GLY A 161 7.32 -20.78 4.99
C GLY A 161 7.65 -20.60 6.48
N ASP A 162 7.81 -19.36 6.97
CA ASP A 162 7.93 -19.12 8.40
C ASP A 162 6.64 -19.59 9.12
N SER A 163 6.80 -20.28 10.25
CA SER A 163 5.69 -20.63 11.13
C SER A 163 5.33 -19.52 12.10
N GLU A 164 6.28 -18.60 12.36
CA GLU A 164 6.15 -17.49 13.31
C GLU A 164 6.87 -16.25 12.77
N SER A 165 6.38 -15.06 13.14
CA SER A 165 7.02 -13.80 12.76
C SER A 165 8.28 -13.53 13.59
N THR A 166 9.32 -12.97 12.96
CA THR A 166 10.42 -12.35 13.72
C THR A 166 10.02 -10.95 14.17
N VAL A 167 10.10 -10.66 15.47
CA VAL A 167 9.64 -9.38 16.05
C VAL A 167 10.81 -8.60 16.67
N ILE A 168 10.83 -7.29 16.43
CA ILE A 168 11.68 -6.35 17.18
C ILE A 168 10.84 -5.21 17.77
N THR A 169 11.34 -4.63 18.85
CA THR A 169 10.74 -3.44 19.48
C THR A 169 11.58 -2.21 19.15
N SER A 170 10.93 -1.18 18.62
CA SER A 170 11.48 0.15 18.41
C SER A 170 11.54 0.92 19.73
N THR A 171 12.56 1.77 19.88
CA THR A 171 12.69 2.68 21.03
C THR A 171 11.82 3.94 20.89
N PHE A 172 11.13 4.09 19.76
CA PHE A 172 10.29 5.23 19.41
C PHE A 172 9.04 4.82 18.63
N ILE A 173 8.03 5.69 18.62
CA ILE A 173 6.79 5.49 17.85
C ILE A 173 7.12 5.57 16.35
N LEU A 174 6.82 4.50 15.63
CA LEU A 174 6.94 4.40 14.18
C LEU A 174 5.71 5.04 13.52
N GLU A 175 5.92 5.86 12.51
CA GLU A 175 4.84 6.50 11.75
C GLU A 175 4.56 5.79 10.43
N ASP A 176 5.62 5.31 9.78
CA ASP A 176 5.55 4.69 8.46
C ASP A 176 6.73 3.72 8.22
N ILE A 177 6.53 2.75 7.31
CA ILE A 177 7.50 1.79 6.78
C ILE A 177 7.36 1.71 5.25
N ILE A 178 8.50 1.59 4.56
CA ILE A 178 8.55 1.37 3.11
C ILE A 178 9.66 0.37 2.75
N TRP A 179 9.44 -0.40 1.69
CA TRP A 179 10.53 -1.09 0.98
C TRP A 179 11.06 -0.18 -0.12
N TYR A 180 12.32 0.20 -0.03
CA TYR A 180 12.96 1.13 -0.97
C TYR A 180 14.39 0.69 -1.25
N ASN A 181 14.76 0.66 -2.53
CA ASN A 181 16.11 0.34 -3.00
C ASN A 181 16.79 -0.86 -2.31
N GLY A 182 16.05 -1.97 -2.16
CA GLY A 182 16.59 -3.22 -1.60
C GLY A 182 16.63 -3.31 -0.08
N ALA A 183 16.04 -2.37 0.65
CA ALA A 183 15.95 -2.41 2.11
C ALA A 183 14.62 -1.86 2.63
N PHE A 184 14.27 -2.23 3.87
CA PHE A 184 13.20 -1.55 4.59
C PHE A 184 13.72 -0.29 5.26
N TYR A 185 12.97 0.79 5.13
CA TYR A 185 13.16 2.04 5.84
C TYR A 185 11.93 2.29 6.71
N VAL A 186 12.15 2.80 7.91
CA VAL A 186 11.12 3.21 8.86
C VAL A 186 11.33 4.66 9.24
N VAL A 187 10.25 5.38 9.51
CA VAL A 187 10.32 6.74 10.06
C VAL A 187 9.59 6.82 11.39
N GLY A 188 10.21 7.46 12.37
CA GLY A 188 9.63 7.72 13.67
C GLY A 188 8.86 9.04 13.73
N LYS A 189 8.05 9.19 14.78
CA LYS A 189 7.25 10.39 15.04
C LYS A 189 8.08 11.68 15.11
N ASP A 190 9.32 11.58 15.58
CA ASP A 190 10.26 12.71 15.66
C ASP A 190 11.12 12.88 14.40
N SER A 191 10.70 12.28 13.27
CA SER A 191 11.34 12.42 11.96
C SER A 191 12.74 11.79 11.84
N GLN A 192 13.06 10.85 12.73
CA GLN A 192 14.20 9.95 12.57
C GLN A 192 13.87 8.86 11.55
N VAL A 193 14.71 8.71 10.53
CA VAL A 193 14.62 7.65 9.53
C VAL A 193 15.68 6.62 9.84
N CYS A 194 15.24 5.36 9.98
CA CYS A 194 16.13 4.24 10.19
C CYS A 194 16.03 3.23 9.04
N ARG A 195 17.16 2.64 8.67
CA ARG A 195 17.21 1.46 7.81
C ARG A 195 17.16 0.20 8.66
N VAL A 196 16.40 -0.79 8.21
CA VAL A 196 16.38 -2.12 8.82
C VAL A 196 17.55 -2.93 8.30
N GLU A 197 18.41 -3.41 9.20
CA GLU A 197 19.49 -4.34 8.87
C GLU A 197 19.19 -5.75 9.38
N PHE A 198 19.23 -6.71 8.46
CA PHE A 198 19.11 -8.13 8.77
C PHE A 198 20.50 -8.73 8.98
N GLY A 199 20.80 -9.13 10.22
CA GLY A 199 22.00 -9.90 10.58
C GLY A 199 21.64 -11.04 11.52
N MET A 200 22.54 -11.39 12.45
CA MET A 200 22.20 -12.32 13.55
C MET A 200 21.01 -11.82 14.39
N ASN A 201 20.90 -10.51 14.53
CA ASN A 201 19.75 -9.82 15.11
C ASN A 201 19.32 -8.71 14.15
N ILE A 202 18.01 -8.49 14.02
CA ILE A 202 17.48 -7.37 13.24
C ILE A 202 17.69 -6.08 14.03
N LYS A 203 18.21 -5.03 13.36
CA LYS A 203 18.47 -3.73 13.98
C LYS A 203 17.89 -2.59 13.15
N LEU A 204 17.54 -1.50 13.83
CA LEU A 204 17.24 -0.21 13.22
C LEU A 204 18.48 0.67 13.31
N ILE A 205 19.05 1.02 12.15
CA ILE A 205 20.19 1.93 12.05
C ILE A 205 19.68 3.29 11.63
N GLU A 206 19.82 4.30 12.48
CA GLU A 206 19.46 5.68 12.14
C GLU A 206 20.34 6.19 11.00
N ILE A 207 19.68 6.67 9.95
CA ILE A 207 20.33 7.20 8.74
C ILE A 207 20.29 8.72 8.80
N ALA A 208 19.14 9.30 9.11
CA ALA A 208 18.97 10.74 9.22
C ALA A 208 17.94 11.08 10.28
N SER A 209 18.08 12.22 10.92
CA SER A 209 17.07 12.80 11.80
C SER A 209 17.00 14.31 11.60
N GLN A 210 15.80 14.87 11.73
CA GLN A 210 15.56 16.30 11.62
C GLN A 210 15.41 16.90 13.01
N ASP A 211 15.71 18.19 13.16
CA ASP A 211 15.58 18.90 14.44
C ASP A 211 14.18 18.70 15.05
N LYS A 212 14.18 18.23 16.32
CA LYS A 212 12.99 17.79 17.07
C LYS A 212 11.96 18.89 17.36
N TRP A 213 12.24 20.13 16.97
CA TRP A 213 11.45 21.31 17.35
C TRP A 213 10.23 21.58 16.47
N ASP A 214 10.10 20.94 15.29
CA ASP A 214 8.94 21.18 14.41
C ASP A 214 7.76 20.24 14.71
N SER A 215 6.99 20.66 15.72
CA SER A 215 5.62 20.29 16.11
C SER A 215 5.27 18.80 16.34
N HIS A 216 4.72 18.50 17.52
CA HIS A 216 4.19 17.19 17.92
C HIS A 216 2.90 16.78 17.18
N ARG A 217 2.43 17.55 16.19
CA ARG A 217 1.15 17.35 15.50
C ARG A 217 1.36 17.23 13.99
N LYS A 218 2.06 16.18 13.59
CA LYS A 218 2.24 15.79 12.19
C LYS A 218 2.04 14.29 12.04
N LYS A 219 1.58 13.87 10.86
CA LYS A 219 1.66 12.49 10.37
C LYS A 219 2.71 12.47 9.26
N ILE A 220 3.60 11.48 9.28
CA ILE A 220 4.68 11.35 8.30
C ILE A 220 4.35 10.17 7.39
N TYR A 221 4.52 10.36 6.09
CA TYR A 221 4.43 9.32 5.09
C TYR A 221 5.74 9.20 4.32
N MET A 222 6.17 7.99 4.02
CA MET A 222 7.30 7.72 3.14
C MET A 222 6.81 7.19 1.80
N VAL A 223 7.37 7.71 0.72
CA VAL A 223 6.98 7.37 -0.65
C VAL A 223 8.22 7.23 -1.52
N ASP A 224 8.27 6.17 -2.31
CA ASP A 224 9.18 6.08 -3.46
C ASP A 224 8.58 6.93 -4.59
N PHE A 225 9.26 8.02 -4.92
CA PHE A 225 8.88 8.92 -5.99
C PHE A 225 9.99 8.98 -7.02
N MET A 226 9.80 8.29 -8.14
CA MET A 226 10.74 8.29 -9.27
C MET A 226 12.16 7.86 -8.87
N GLY A 227 12.29 6.93 -7.92
CA GLY A 227 13.58 6.45 -7.44
C GLY A 227 14.22 7.37 -6.39
N ASP A 228 13.49 8.35 -5.88
CA ASP A 228 13.85 9.14 -4.70
C ASP A 228 12.96 8.77 -3.51
N LEU A 229 13.56 8.62 -2.32
CA LEU A 229 12.80 8.43 -1.08
C LEU A 229 12.35 9.78 -0.53
N LEU A 230 11.04 10.02 -0.57
CA LEU A 230 10.42 11.23 -0.07
C LEU A 230 9.72 11.01 1.27
N LEU A 231 9.79 12.01 2.13
CA LEU A 231 8.99 12.15 3.33
C LEU A 231 7.97 13.27 3.15
N ILE A 232 6.71 12.97 3.42
CA ILE A 232 5.59 13.91 3.32
C ILE A 232 5.04 14.13 4.72
N TYR A 233 5.20 15.36 5.22
CA TYR A 233 4.73 15.75 6.53
C TYR A 233 3.35 16.37 6.38
N ARG A 234 2.33 15.67 6.83
CA ARG A 234 0.96 16.19 6.95
C ARG A 234 0.82 16.87 8.31
N MET A 235 0.85 18.20 8.31
CA MET A 235 0.67 19.00 9.52
C MET A 235 -0.81 18.98 9.90
N ILE A 236 -1.12 18.59 11.13
CA ILE A 236 -2.50 18.40 11.60
C ILE A 236 -2.82 19.28 12.81
N TYR A 237 -4.08 19.65 12.97
CA TYR A 237 -4.56 20.36 14.14
C TYR A 237 -5.93 19.83 14.58
N PRO A 238 -6.22 19.84 15.89
CA PRO A 238 -7.50 19.37 16.41
C PRO A 238 -8.60 20.37 16.09
N THR A 239 -9.77 19.86 15.71
CA THR A 239 -10.98 20.67 15.47
C THR A 239 -12.15 20.32 16.39
N GLY A 240 -11.96 19.39 17.33
CA GLY A 240 -12.96 18.91 18.28
C GLY A 240 -12.53 17.59 18.92
N TYR A 241 -13.46 16.90 19.60
CA TYR A 241 -13.21 15.55 20.13
C TYR A 241 -12.94 14.59 18.97
N ASN A 242 -11.76 13.96 18.96
CA ASN A 242 -11.29 12.99 17.96
C ASN A 242 -11.28 13.44 16.47
N SER A 243 -11.38 14.75 16.18
CA SER A 243 -11.27 15.25 14.80
C SER A 243 -9.96 16.01 14.56
N LEU A 244 -9.26 15.61 13.49
CA LEU A 244 -8.01 16.23 13.04
C LEU A 244 -8.19 16.78 11.63
N LYS A 245 -7.85 18.05 11.42
CA LYS A 245 -7.79 18.64 10.07
C LYS A 245 -6.35 18.81 9.62
N THR A 246 -6.14 18.62 8.33
CA THR A 246 -4.87 18.92 7.67
C THR A 246 -4.73 20.44 7.49
N LYS A 247 -3.61 21.00 7.96
CA LYS A 247 -3.25 22.40 7.76
C LYS A 247 -2.50 22.61 6.44
N CYS A 248 -1.46 21.81 6.24
CA CYS A 248 -0.60 21.86 5.07
C CYS A 248 0.24 20.58 4.98
N PHE A 249 0.95 20.46 3.86
CA PHE A 249 1.97 19.44 3.65
C PHE A 249 3.34 20.10 3.51
N LYS A 250 4.38 19.48 4.07
CA LYS A 250 5.79 19.75 3.73
C LYS A 250 6.38 18.51 3.10
N LEU A 251 7.30 18.68 2.16
CA LEU A 251 7.95 17.60 1.45
C LEU A 251 9.45 17.68 1.65
N PHE A 252 10.06 16.52 1.89
CA PHE A 252 11.49 16.39 2.04
C PHE A 252 11.96 15.20 1.21
N LYS A 253 13.04 15.37 0.45
CA LYS A 253 13.80 14.28 -0.12
C LYS A 253 14.84 13.84 0.91
N LEU A 254 14.98 12.54 1.12
CA LEU A 254 16.11 12.00 1.89
C LEU A 254 17.29 11.78 0.94
N ASP A 255 18.35 12.55 1.15
CA ASP A 255 19.64 12.29 0.54
C ASP A 255 20.35 11.19 1.34
N LEU A 256 20.50 10.01 0.74
CA LEU A 256 21.13 8.86 1.36
C LEU A 256 22.67 8.90 1.30
N GLU A 257 23.25 9.74 0.46
CA GLU A 257 24.71 9.92 0.38
C GLU A 257 25.17 10.85 1.50
N GLU A 258 24.46 11.97 1.67
CA GLU A 258 24.77 12.99 2.69
C GLU A 258 24.02 12.76 4.01
N ASN A 259 23.10 11.78 4.06
CA ASN A 259 22.29 11.45 5.24
C ASN A 259 21.47 12.65 5.77
N GLN A 260 20.87 13.42 4.85
CA GLN A 260 20.20 14.68 5.17
C GLN A 260 18.86 14.84 4.46
N PHE A 261 18.00 15.68 5.03
CA PHE A 261 16.73 16.05 4.44
C PHE A 261 16.88 17.31 3.58
N VAL A 262 16.47 17.22 2.32
CA VAL A 262 16.40 18.34 1.39
C VAL A 262 14.93 18.73 1.21
N GLU A 263 14.54 19.92 1.70
CA GLU A 263 13.17 20.40 1.54
C GLU A 263 12.82 20.64 0.07
N MET A 264 11.65 20.14 -0.34
CA MET A 264 11.13 20.29 -1.69
C MET A 264 9.96 21.26 -1.70
N LYS A 265 9.95 22.19 -2.64
CA LYS A 265 8.87 23.17 -2.80
C LYS A 265 7.62 22.58 -3.45
N ASN A 266 7.80 21.61 -4.35
CA ASN A 266 6.72 20.96 -5.08
C ASN A 266 7.20 19.62 -5.67
N ILE A 267 6.25 18.89 -6.23
CA ILE A 267 6.46 17.67 -7.02
C ILE A 267 6.07 17.91 -8.48
N ASN A 268 6.43 19.05 -9.08
CA ASN A 268 6.31 19.34 -10.52
C ASN A 268 4.99 18.94 -11.21
N GLY A 269 3.84 19.15 -10.55
CA GLY A 269 2.51 18.84 -11.12
C GLY A 269 2.05 17.38 -10.95
N PHE A 270 2.86 16.53 -10.31
CA PHE A 270 2.46 15.18 -9.90
C PHE A 270 1.49 15.22 -8.72
N VAL A 271 0.73 14.14 -8.54
CA VAL A 271 -0.16 13.92 -7.41
C VAL A 271 0.29 12.64 -6.70
N LEU A 272 0.44 12.70 -5.38
CA LEU A 272 0.82 11.56 -4.54
C LEU A 272 -0.33 11.12 -3.64
N PHE A 273 -0.55 9.81 -3.60
CA PHE A 273 -1.51 9.17 -2.71
C PHE A 273 -0.76 8.46 -1.59
N CYS A 274 -0.86 8.98 -0.36
CA CYS A 274 0.01 8.55 0.76
C CYS A 274 -0.61 7.45 1.65
N PHE A 275 -1.90 7.14 1.45
CA PHE A 275 -2.65 6.16 2.26
C PHE A 275 -3.55 5.25 1.44
N TRP A 276 -3.63 5.50 0.13
CA TRP A 276 -4.59 4.88 -0.76
C TRP A 276 -3.86 4.07 -1.80
N VAL A 277 -4.50 2.98 -2.21
CA VAL A 277 -3.89 2.00 -3.07
C VAL A 277 -4.10 2.42 -4.51
N LEU A 278 -3.05 2.81 -5.22
CA LEU A 278 -3.14 2.97 -6.66
C LEU A 278 -3.26 1.58 -7.28
N ILE A 279 -4.45 1.25 -7.77
CA ILE A 279 -4.67 0.05 -8.53
C ILE A 279 -4.51 0.41 -10.00
N MET A 280 -3.53 -0.23 -10.62
CA MET A 280 -3.57 -0.45 -12.06
C MET A 280 -4.09 -1.87 -12.28
N PRO A 281 -5.07 -2.07 -13.17
CA PRO A 281 -5.40 -3.43 -13.60
C PRO A 281 -4.09 -4.07 -14.13
N CYS A 282 -3.83 -5.31 -13.70
CA CYS A 282 -2.63 -6.08 -14.05
C CYS A 282 -2.82 -6.82 -15.36
#